data_AF-A0A495AFA2-F1
#
_entry.id   AF-A0A495AFA2-F1
#
_cell.length_a   1.000
_cell.length_b   1.000
_cell.length_c   1.000
_cell.angle_alpha   90.00
_cell.angle_beta   90.00
_cell.angle_gamma   90.00
#
_symmetry.space_group_name_H-M   'P 1'
#
loop_
_entity.id
_entity.type
_entity.pdbx_description
1 polymer ?
#
loop_
_entity_poly.entity_id
_entity_poly.type
_entity_poly.pdbx_seq_one_letter_code
_entity_poly.pdbx_strand_id
1 'polypeptide(L)'
;MKMEIPGNLEDYFTEYENEIGEKVYKSNRESLRALVEIRNLKTQEVIASGGNPHQASLDLNDQFEEFLSLAPPMAQVAIYETYVEELNASTAEFIDTTNRINAETMAAEERNNLMGQLIGVIVIVIIAAVVISTF
;
A
#
# COMPACT_ATOMS: atom_id res chain seq x y z
N MET A 1 -16.19 2.29 11.38
CA MET A 1 -14.71 2.27 11.45
C MET A 1 -14.25 3.67 11.80
N LYS A 2 -13.29 3.85 12.71
CA LYS A 2 -12.76 5.19 13.06
C LYS A 2 -11.24 5.21 12.89
N MET A 3 -10.73 6.28 12.29
CA MET A 3 -9.30 6.55 12.17
C MET A 3 -8.84 7.36 13.39
N GLU A 4 -7.84 6.86 14.10
CA GLU A 4 -7.17 7.62 15.15
C GLU A 4 -6.10 8.49 14.48
N ILE A 5 -6.43 9.77 14.29
CA ILE A 5 -5.52 10.75 13.72
C ILE A 5 -4.57 11.21 14.84
N PRO A 6 -3.25 10.96 14.72
CA PRO A 6 -2.30 11.29 15.78
C PRO A 6 -2.09 12.80 15.89
N GLY A 7 -1.94 13.31 17.11
CA GLY A 7 -1.66 14.71 17.37
C GLY A 7 -2.87 15.64 17.23
N ASN A 8 -2.59 16.94 17.16
CA ASN A 8 -3.55 18.00 16.92
C ASN A 8 -3.40 18.54 15.50
N LEU A 9 -4.37 19.33 15.06
CA LEU A 9 -4.39 19.92 13.72
C LEU A 9 -3.13 20.75 13.43
N GLU A 10 -2.59 21.47 14.43
CA GLU A 10 -1.37 22.27 14.28
C GLU A 10 -0.11 21.42 14.02
N ASP A 11 -0.13 20.11 14.30
CA ASP A 11 1.02 19.24 14.04
C ASP A 11 1.19 18.90 12.54
N TYR A 12 0.18 19.22 11.72
CA TYR A 12 0.13 18.89 10.30
C TYR A 12 0.58 20.03 9.39
N PHE A 13 0.83 21.22 9.92
CA PHE A 13 1.32 22.34 9.15
C PHE A 13 2.12 23.32 10.02
N THR A 14 3.01 24.08 9.38
CA THR A 14 3.68 25.22 9.98
C THR A 14 3.26 26.50 9.28
N GLU A 15 3.01 27.54 10.08
CA GLU A 15 2.72 28.89 9.61
C GLU A 15 4.00 29.72 9.65
N TYR A 16 4.29 30.45 8.57
CA TYR A 16 5.36 31.43 8.52
C TYR A 16 4.95 32.64 7.69
N GLU A 17 5.64 33.76 7.91
CA GLU A 17 5.40 35.01 7.20
C GLU A 17 6.42 35.12 6.05
N ASN A 18 5.95 35.43 4.85
CA ASN A 18 6.83 35.64 3.69
C ASN A 18 7.45 37.06 3.69
N GLU A 19 8.33 37.35 2.73
CA GLU A 19 9.03 38.65 2.61
C GLU A 19 8.09 39.86 2.41
N ILE A 20 6.81 39.61 2.10
CA ILE A 20 5.78 40.61 1.81
C ILE A 20 4.77 40.73 2.98
N GLY A 21 4.96 39.96 4.06
CA GLY A 21 4.10 39.99 5.24
C GLY A 21 2.85 39.10 5.14
N GLU A 22 2.78 38.21 4.15
CA GLU A 22 1.66 37.27 4.00
C GLU A 22 1.92 35.96 4.72
N LYS A 23 0.87 35.41 5.32
CA LYS A 23 0.91 34.08 5.96
C LYS A 23 0.97 32.99 4.90
N VAL A 24 2.02 32.20 4.95
CA VAL A 24 2.21 31.01 4.13
C VAL A 24 2.21 29.78 5.03
N TYR A 25 1.68 28.69 4.51
CA TYR A 25 1.56 27.43 5.22
C TYR A 25 2.36 26.35 4.51
N LYS A 26 3.09 25.55 5.29
CA LYS A 26 3.80 24.38 4.79
C LYS A 26 3.31 23.15 5.55
N SER A 27 2.99 22.11 4.81
CA SER A 27 2.58 20.83 5.39
C SER A 27 3.72 20.15 6.15
N ASN A 28 3.36 19.39 7.17
CA ASN A 28 4.26 18.47 7.84
C ASN A 28 4.16 17.09 7.18
N ARG A 29 5.10 16.80 6.28
CA ARG A 29 5.12 15.56 5.51
C ARG A 29 5.26 14.31 6.40
N GLU A 30 5.96 14.38 7.53
CA GLU A 30 6.14 13.23 8.42
C GLU A 30 4.81 12.83 9.10
N SER A 31 4.08 13.82 9.61
CA SER A 31 2.74 13.61 10.18
C SER A 31 1.77 13.04 9.14
N LEU A 32 1.82 13.55 7.90
CA LEU A 32 0.96 13.08 6.82
C LEU A 32 1.31 11.66 6.35
N ARG A 33 2.60 11.30 6.34
CA ARG A 33 3.03 9.93 6.05
C ARG A 33 2.50 8.95 7.09
N ALA A 34 2.65 9.27 8.38
CA ALA A 34 2.11 8.44 9.46
C ALA A 34 0.59 8.27 9.33
N LEU A 35 -0.12 9.32 8.93
CA LEU A 35 -1.55 9.24 8.68
C LEU A 35 -1.91 8.32 7.50
N VAL A 36 -1.16 8.39 6.39
CA VAL A 36 -1.32 7.49 5.24
C VAL A 36 -1.09 6.03 5.64
N GLU A 37 -0.09 5.76 6.48
CA GLU A 37 0.17 4.41 7.01
C GLU A 37 -1.02 3.88 7.81
N ILE A 38 -1.58 4.68 8.72
CA ILE A 38 -2.76 4.32 9.52
C ILE A 38 -3.97 4.04 8.61
N ARG A 39 -4.20 4.90 7.61
CA ARG A 39 -5.27 4.73 6.62
C ARG A 39 -5.14 3.41 5.87
N ASN A 40 -3.93 3.06 5.45
CA ASN A 40 -3.66 1.81 4.75
C ASN A 40 -3.88 0.60 5.65
N LEU A 41 -3.43 0.64 6.90
CA LEU A 41 -3.70 -0.40 7.90
C LEU A 41 -5.21 -0.61 8.09
N LYS A 42 -5.98 0.46 8.23
CA LYS A 42 -7.44 0.38 8.34
C LYS A 42 -8.12 -0.19 7.11
N THR A 43 -7.63 0.18 5.93
CA THR A 43 -8.12 -0.41 4.67
C THR A 43 -7.84 -1.92 4.62
N GLN A 44 -6.65 -2.36 5.05
CA GLN A 44 -6.30 -3.78 5.13
C GLN A 44 -7.16 -4.54 6.16
N GLU A 45 -7.45 -3.95 7.32
CA GLU A 45 -8.38 -4.54 8.32
C GLU A 45 -9.78 -4.76 7.72
N VAL A 46 -10.29 -3.81 6.93
CA VAL A 46 -11.58 -3.93 6.24
C VAL A 46 -11.54 -5.03 5.19
N ILE A 47 -10.49 -5.11 4.38
CA ILE A 47 -10.33 -6.18 3.39
C ILE A 47 -10.29 -7.54 4.08
N ALA A 48 -9.53 -7.68 5.16
CA ALA A 48 -9.37 -8.93 5.90
C ALA A 48 -10.68 -9.40 6.55
N SER A 49 -11.56 -8.48 6.94
CA SER A 49 -12.89 -8.78 7.47
C SER A 49 -13.96 -9.03 6.40
N GLY A 50 -13.60 -8.96 5.11
CA GLY A 50 -14.52 -9.14 3.99
C GLY A 50 -15.40 -7.92 3.71
N GLY A 51 -15.06 -6.75 4.26
CA GLY A 51 -15.76 -5.51 4.03
C GLY A 51 -15.41 -4.88 2.67
N ASN A 52 -16.13 -3.80 2.32
CA ASN A 52 -15.91 -3.08 1.07
C ASN A 52 -14.78 -2.04 1.23
N PRO A 53 -13.60 -2.23 0.62
CA PRO A 53 -12.49 -1.28 0.74
C PRO A 53 -12.77 0.08 0.11
N HIS A 54 -13.62 0.14 -0.93
CA HIS A 54 -13.99 1.40 -1.55
C HIS A 54 -14.82 2.26 -0.59
N GLN A 55 -15.80 1.65 0.09
CA GLN A 55 -16.58 2.35 1.10
C GLN A 55 -15.71 2.81 2.27
N ALA A 56 -14.82 1.95 2.74
CA ALA A 56 -13.87 2.32 3.79
C ALA A 56 -12.97 3.49 3.39
N SER A 57 -12.52 3.54 2.14
CA SER A 57 -11.75 4.67 1.61
C SER A 57 -12.53 5.99 1.65
N LEU A 58 -13.84 5.97 1.36
CA LEU A 58 -14.69 7.15 1.46
C LEU A 58 -14.85 7.58 2.92
N ASP A 59 -15.21 6.65 3.81
CA ASP A 59 -15.39 6.92 5.24
C ASP A 59 -14.12 7.49 5.91
N LEU A 60 -12.93 7.04 5.47
CA LEU A 60 -11.64 7.54 5.98
C LEU A 60 -11.31 8.94 5.44
N ASN A 61 -11.67 9.21 4.19
CA ASN A 61 -11.49 10.54 3.61
C ASN A 61 -12.43 11.55 4.31
N ASP A 62 -13.69 11.20 4.55
CA ASP A 62 -14.64 12.06 5.26
C ASP A 62 -14.12 12.44 6.66
N GLN A 63 -13.55 11.47 7.39
CA GLN A 63 -12.92 11.72 8.70
C GLN A 63 -11.70 12.64 8.61
N PHE A 64 -10.90 12.52 7.54
CA PHE A 64 -9.76 13.41 7.32
C PHE A 64 -10.21 14.83 6.98
N GLU A 65 -11.22 14.98 6.12
CA GLU A 65 -11.80 16.27 5.78
C GLU A 65 -12.40 16.95 7.01
N GLU A 66 -13.13 16.20 7.85
CA GLU A 66 -13.67 16.69 9.12
C GLU A 66 -12.55 17.19 10.05
N PHE A 67 -11.46 16.43 10.17
CA PHE A 67 -10.30 16.81 10.97
C PHE A 67 -9.65 18.12 10.49
N LEU A 68 -9.53 18.31 9.17
CA LEU A 68 -8.95 19.51 8.58
C LEU A 68 -9.89 20.71 8.52
N SER A 69 -11.18 20.53 8.81
CA SER A 69 -12.21 21.57 8.64
C SER A 69 -11.93 22.87 9.38
N LEU A 70 -11.18 22.81 10.48
CA LEU A 70 -10.81 23.96 11.30
C LEU A 70 -9.51 24.64 10.85
N ALA A 71 -8.79 24.09 9.87
CA ALA A 71 -7.53 24.65 9.40
C ALA A 71 -7.79 25.85 8.47
N PRO A 72 -6.87 26.83 8.41
CA PRO A 72 -6.91 27.87 7.39
C PRO A 72 -6.97 27.29 5.98
N PRO A 73 -7.76 27.86 5.04
CA PRO A 73 -7.91 27.29 3.69
C PRO A 73 -6.58 27.05 2.96
N MET A 74 -5.61 27.95 3.11
CA MET A 74 -4.28 27.79 2.50
C MET A 74 -3.45 26.69 3.18
N ALA A 75 -3.66 26.42 4.47
CA ALA A 75 -3.07 25.28 5.16
C ALA A 75 -3.68 23.97 4.67
N GLN A 76 -5.01 23.94 4.48
CA GLN A 76 -5.70 22.77 3.90
C GLN A 76 -5.14 22.42 2.53
N VAL A 77 -4.95 23.40 1.65
CA VAL A 77 -4.35 23.18 0.31
C VAL A 77 -2.97 22.53 0.43
N ALA A 78 -2.05 23.11 1.22
CA ALA A 78 -0.71 22.56 1.40
C ALA A 78 -0.73 21.13 1.98
N ILE A 79 -1.64 20.87 2.92
CA ILE A 79 -1.84 19.56 3.51
C ILE A 79 -2.33 18.55 2.46
N TYR A 80 -3.39 18.88 1.70
CA TYR A 80 -3.96 17.98 0.70
C TYR A 80 -2.95 17.64 -0.40
N GLU A 81 -2.18 18.61 -0.88
CA GLU A 81 -1.14 18.37 -1.89
C GLU A 81 -0.15 17.31 -1.40
N THR A 82 0.39 17.48 -0.19
CA THR A 82 1.36 16.54 0.37
C THR A 82 0.73 15.20 0.73
N TYR A 83 -0.51 15.19 1.21
CA TYR A 83 -1.23 13.98 1.52
C TYR A 83 -1.48 13.12 0.28
N VAL A 84 -1.86 13.73 -0.84
CA VAL A 84 -2.01 13.03 -2.13
C VAL A 84 -0.68 12.49 -2.65
N GLU A 85 0.41 13.25 -2.50
CA GLU A 85 1.76 12.76 -2.83
C GLU A 85 2.12 11.49 -2.04
N GLU A 86 1.90 11.48 -0.72
CA GLU A 86 2.20 10.32 0.13
C GLU A 86 1.27 9.13 -0.16
N LEU A 87 -0.02 9.36 -0.47
CA LEU A 87 -0.94 8.31 -0.93
C LEU A 87 -0.47 7.67 -2.25
N ASN A 88 -0.04 8.49 -3.20
CA ASN A 88 0.47 8.01 -4.49
C ASN A 88 1.77 7.23 -4.32
N ALA A 89 2.69 7.72 -3.48
CA ALA A 89 3.93 7.02 -3.16
C ALA A 89 3.66 5.66 -2.52
N SER A 90 2.77 5.59 -1.54
CA SER A 90 2.39 4.34 -0.90
C SER A 90 1.69 3.37 -1.85
N THR A 91 0.84 3.87 -2.75
CA THR A 91 0.20 3.05 -3.79
C THR A 91 1.23 2.48 -4.77
N ALA A 92 2.22 3.29 -5.17
CA ALA A 92 3.29 2.85 -6.04
C ALA A 92 4.15 1.75 -5.39
N GLU A 93 4.49 1.89 -4.10
CA GLU A 93 5.20 0.86 -3.34
C GLU A 93 4.40 -0.45 -3.24
N PHE A 94 3.08 -0.35 -3.02
CA PHE A 94 2.20 -1.52 -2.98
C PHE A 94 2.15 -2.25 -4.33
N ILE A 95 2.07 -1.50 -5.44
CA ILE A 95 2.11 -2.06 -6.79
C ILE A 95 3.46 -2.73 -7.07
N ASP A 96 4.57 -2.09 -6.74
CA ASP A 96 5.91 -2.64 -6.94
C ASP A 96 6.11 -3.94 -6.15
N THR A 97 5.69 -3.94 -4.88
CA THR A 97 5.73 -5.12 -4.02
C THR A 97 4.88 -6.26 -4.60
N THR A 98 3.69 -5.95 -5.09
CA THR A 98 2.81 -6.94 -5.73
C THR A 98 3.43 -7.53 -6.99
N ASN A 99 4.02 -6.69 -7.84
CA ASN A 99 4.70 -7.12 -9.06
C ASN A 99 5.91 -8.00 -8.75
N ARG A 100 6.69 -7.65 -7.73
CA ARG A 100 7.82 -8.46 -7.26
C ARG A 100 7.36 -9.84 -6.77
N ILE A 101 6.32 -9.90 -5.94
CA ILE A 101 5.76 -11.17 -5.44
C ILE A 101 5.26 -12.04 -6.61
N ASN A 102 4.57 -11.45 -7.58
CA ASN A 102 4.12 -12.16 -8.77
C ASN A 102 5.29 -12.71 -9.58
N ALA A 103 6.34 -11.93 -9.80
CA ALA A 103 7.54 -12.37 -10.53
C ALA A 103 8.25 -13.52 -9.80
N GLU A 104 8.40 -13.43 -8.48
CA GLU A 104 8.98 -14.50 -7.64
C GLU A 104 8.13 -15.78 -7.71
N THR A 105 6.82 -15.65 -7.67
CA THR A 105 5.88 -16.78 -7.77
C THR A 105 5.96 -17.46 -9.14
N MET A 106 5.98 -16.69 -10.22
CA MET A 106 6.14 -17.21 -11.58
C MET A 106 7.48 -17.95 -11.77
N ALA A 107 8.57 -17.40 -11.25
CA ALA A 107 9.88 -18.05 -11.30
C ALA A 107 9.91 -19.36 -10.47
N ALA A 108 9.23 -19.39 -9.32
CA ALA A 108 9.10 -20.58 -8.50
C ALA A 108 8.25 -21.66 -9.20
N GLU A 109 7.14 -21.28 -9.85
CA GLU A 109 6.32 -22.18 -10.66
C GLU A 109 7.09 -22.77 -11.84
N GLU A 110 7.86 -21.95 -12.57
CA GLU A 110 8.70 -22.42 -13.67
C GLU A 110 9.74 -23.44 -13.18
N ARG A 111 10.42 -23.15 -12.07
CA ARG A 111 11.37 -24.08 -11.44
C ARG A 111 10.70 -25.38 -11.00
N ASN A 112 9.51 -25.29 -10.39
CA ASN A 112 8.77 -26.47 -9.94
C ASN A 112 8.27 -27.31 -11.12
N ASN A 113 7.84 -26.68 -12.22
CA ASN A 113 7.44 -27.37 -13.44
C ASN A 113 8.62 -28.12 -14.07
N LEU A 114 9.79 -27.48 -14.17
CA LEU A 114 11.01 -28.13 -14.68
C LEU A 114 11.43 -29.33 -13.81
N MET A 115 11.35 -29.19 -12.48
CA MET A 115 11.64 -30.30 -11.56
C MET A 115 10.61 -31.43 -11.65
N GLY A 116 9.32 -31.10 -11.76
CA GLY A 116 8.26 -32.07 -11.98
C GLY A 116 8.45 -32.85 -13.28
N GLN A 117 8.85 -32.17 -14.36
CA GLN A 117 9.14 -32.80 -15.64
C GLN A 117 10.36 -33.72 -15.55
N LEU A 118 11.44 -33.31 -14.89
CA LEU A 118 12.64 -34.13 -14.71
C LEU A 118 12.33 -35.42 -13.92
N ILE A 119 11.59 -35.30 -12.82
CA ILE A 119 11.16 -36.45 -12.01
C ILE A 119 10.26 -37.38 -12.84
N GLY A 120 9.31 -36.81 -13.59
CA GLY A 120 8.44 -37.58 -14.48
C GLY A 120 9.21 -38.41 -15.50
N VAL A 121 10.25 -37.84 -16.13
CA VAL A 121 11.12 -38.58 -17.08
C VAL A 121 11.87 -39.72 -16.39
N ILE A 122 12.45 -39.48 -15.20
CA ILE A 122 13.19 -40.52 -14.46
C ILE A 122 12.28 -41.71 -14.14
N VAL A 123 11.06 -41.46 -13.67
CA VAL A 123 10.09 -42.51 -13.34
C VAL A 123 9.73 -43.34 -14.58
N ILE A 124 9.46 -42.70 -15.72
CA ILE A 124 9.15 -43.40 -16.98
C ILE A 124 10.32 -44.29 -17.43
N VAL A 125 11.56 -43.79 -17.34
CA VAL A 125 12.76 -44.54 -17.74
C VAL A 125 12.95 -45.78 -16.86
N ILE A 126 12.76 -45.65 -15.54
CA ILE A 126 12.86 -46.78 -14.60
C ILE A 126 11.81 -47.85 -14.92
N ILE A 127 10.55 -47.43 -15.13
CA ILE A 127 9.46 -48.36 -15.48
C ILE A 127 9.78 -49.09 -16.78
N ALA A 128 10.22 -48.36 -17.82
CA ALA A 128 10.59 -48.95 -19.10
C ALA A 128 11.74 -49.96 -18.96
N ALA A 129 12.78 -49.62 -18.19
CA ALA A 129 13.91 -50.52 -17.94
C ALA A 129 13.49 -51.81 -17.22
N VAL A 130 12.62 -51.70 -16.21
CA VAL A 130 12.08 -52.86 -15.49
C VAL A 130 11.27 -53.75 -16.45
N VAL A 131 10.34 -53.18 -17.22
CA VAL A 131 9.51 -53.92 -18.18
C VAL A 131 10.38 -54.67 -19.20
N ILE A 132 11.38 -54.00 -19.78
CA ILE A 132 12.30 -54.62 -20.74
C ILE A 132 13.12 -55.74 -20.09
N SER A 133 13.55 -55.60 -18.84
CA SER A 133 14.33 -56.63 -18.15
C SER A 133 13.53 -57.87 -17.73
N THR A 134 12.20 -57.75 -17.65
CA THR A 134 11.29 -58.84 -17.27
C THR A 134 10.69 -59.61 -18.45
N PHE A 135 10.91 -59.15 -19.68
CA PHE A 135 10.52 -59.82 -20.93
C PHE A 135 11.72 -60.56 -21.54
#